data_AF-A0A940WM44-F1
#
_entry.id   AF-A0A940WM44-F1
#
_cell.length_a   1.000
_cell.length_b   1.000
_cell.length_c   1.000
_cell.angle_alpha   90.00
_cell.angle_beta   90.00
_cell.angle_gamma   90.00
#
_symmetry.space_group_name_H-M   'P 1'
#
loop_
_entity.id
_entity.type
_entity.pdbx_description
1 polymer ?
#
loop_
_entity_poly.entity_id
_entity_poly.type
_entity_poly.pdbx_seq_one_letter_code
_entity_poly.pdbx_strand_id
1 'polypeptide(L)' 'MDESELREQLDEVNGQIERMRRDVAQLREEIGQGWDGPTDQAEQSSLLTNVEQQEALIDDLETRRQQILQRLGAA' A
#
# COMPACT_ATOMS: atom_id res chain seq x y z
N MET A 1 17.91 -13.97 12.78
CA MET A 1 16.99 -14.26 11.68
C MET A 1 17.74 -15.12 10.69
N ASP A 2 17.26 -16.33 10.49
CA ASP A 2 17.74 -17.19 9.42
C ASP A 2 17.09 -16.82 8.08
N GLU A 3 17.60 -17.41 7.00
CA GLU A 3 17.11 -17.15 5.64
C GLU A 3 15.61 -17.50 5.48
N SER A 4 15.14 -18.52 6.20
CA SER A 4 13.74 -18.97 6.11
C SER A 4 12.80 -17.95 6.74
N GLU A 5 13.15 -17.43 7.92
CA GLU A 5 12.41 -16.36 8.60
C GLU A 5 12.40 -15.07 7.75
N LEU A 6 13.49 -14.75 7.05
CA LEU A 6 13.53 -13.58 6.16
C LEU A 6 12.64 -13.75 4.92
N ARG A 7 12.55 -14.96 4.36
CA ARG A 7 11.65 -15.27 3.24
C ARG A 7 10.18 -15.20 3.65
N GLU A 8 9.84 -15.73 4.83
CA GLU A 8 8.46 -15.63 5.35
C GLU A 8 8.05 -14.16 5.55
N GLN A 9 8.91 -13.34 6.15
CA GLN A 9 8.63 -11.91 6.29
C GLN A 9 8.53 -11.19 4.94
N LEU A 10 9.34 -11.58 3.95
CA LEU A 10 9.26 -11.02 2.60
C LEU A 10 7.90 -11.33 1.96
N ASP A 11 7.43 -12.57 2.06
CA ASP A 11 6.15 -13.00 1.52
C ASP A 11 4.98 -12.28 2.22
N GLU A 12 5.06 -12.10 3.54
CA GLU A 12 4.06 -11.35 4.29
C GLU A 12 3.98 -9.88 3.84
N VAL A 13 5.13 -9.21 3.73
CA VAL A 13 5.22 -7.81 3.28
C VAL A 13 4.71 -7.65 1.85
N ASN A 14 5.08 -8.57 0.95
CA ASN A 14 4.56 -8.58 -0.42
C ASN A 14 3.03 -8.72 -0.44
N GLY A 15 2.48 -9.65 0.33
CA GLY A 15 1.04 -9.85 0.42
C GLY A 15 0.29 -8.65 1.04
N GLN A 16 0.92 -7.89 1.94
CA GLN A 16 0.36 -6.64 2.46
C GLN A 16 0.35 -5.53 1.39
N ILE A 17 1.47 -5.34 0.69
CA ILE A 17 1.59 -4.34 -0.39
C ILE A 17 0.58 -4.60 -1.50
N GLU A 18 0.44 -5.86 -1.94
CA GLU A 18 -0.52 -6.21 -3.00
C GLU A 18 -1.97 -5.94 -2.59
N ARG A 19 -2.33 -6.22 -1.34
CA ARG A 19 -3.67 -5.92 -0.83
C ARG A 19 -3.93 -4.42 -0.80
N MET A 20 -3.05 -3.63 -0.19
CA MET A 20 -3.23 -2.18 -0.12
C MET A 20 -3.23 -1.52 -1.50
N ARG A 21 -2.42 -2.00 -2.45
CA ARG A 21 -2.46 -1.49 -3.84
C ARG A 21 -3.81 -1.71 -4.50
N ARG A 22 -4.46 -2.86 -4.25
CA ARG A 22 -5.83 -3.11 -4.74
C ARG A 22 -6.84 -2.18 -4.07
N ASP A 23 -6.72 -1.98 -2.76
CA ASP A 23 -7.63 -1.11 -2.00
C ASP A 23 -7.50 0.36 -2.46
N VAL A 24 -6.27 0.86 -2.65
CA VAL A 24 -6.00 2.20 -3.21
C VAL A 24 -6.55 2.35 -4.64
N ALA A 25 -6.37 1.33 -5.49
CA ALA A 25 -6.89 1.37 -6.85
C ALA A 25 -8.42 1.44 -6.85
N GLN A 26 -9.08 0.67 -5.98
CA GLN A 26 -10.54 0.72 -5.82
C GLN A 26 -11.00 2.09 -5.33
N LEU A 27 -10.35 2.68 -4.32
CA LEU A 27 -10.70 4.01 -3.82
C LEU A 27 -10.51 5.10 -4.88
N ARG A 28 -9.44 5.03 -5.68
CA ARG A 28 -9.22 5.95 -6.80
C ARG A 28 -10.31 5.82 -7.87
N GLU A 29 -10.77 4.60 -8.12
CA GLU A 29 -11.89 4.36 -9.04
C GLU A 29 -13.21 4.94 -8.47
N GLU A 30 -13.50 4.71 -7.19
CA GLU A 30 -14.68 5.27 -6.51
C GLU A 30 -14.68 6.81 -6.53
N ILE A 31 -13.52 7.45 -6.28
CA ILE A 31 -13.35 8.90 -6.39
C ILE A 31 -13.63 9.37 -7.83
N GLY A 32 -13.07 8.68 -8.82
CA GLY A 32 -13.22 9.03 -10.23
C GLY A 32 -14.65 8.88 -10.77
N GLN A 33 -15.37 7.84 -10.32
CA GLN A 33 -16.78 7.64 -10.67
C GLN A 33 -17.71 8.61 -9.92
N GLY A 34 -17.33 9.03 -8.70
CA GLY A 34 -18.08 9.98 -7.88
C GLY A 34 -17.93 11.46 -8.28
N TRP A 35 -17.05 11.79 -9.24
CA TRP A 35 -16.79 13.17 -9.67
C TRP A 35 -17.96 13.83 -10.43
N ASP A 36 -18.82 13.04 -11.09
CA ASP A 36 -20.02 13.54 -11.79
C ASP A 36 -21.30 13.50 -10.93
N GLY A 37 -21.21 13.02 -9.68
CA GLY A 37 -22.32 12.96 -8.73
C GLY A 37 -22.38 14.17 -7.78
N PRO A 38 -23.48 14.36 -7.02
CA PRO A 38 -23.60 15.42 -6.02
C PRO A 38 -22.78 15.15 -4.74
N THR A 39 -21.61 14.52 -4.85
CA THR A 39 -20.72 14.21 -3.73
C THR A 39 -20.15 15.52 -3.17
N ASP A 40 -20.25 15.72 -1.86
CA ASP A 40 -19.75 16.92 -1.19
C ASP A 40 -18.21 16.97 -1.31
N GLN A 41 -17.65 18.16 -1.61
CA GLN A 41 -16.20 18.38 -1.68
C GLN A 41 -15.47 17.92 -0.40
N ALA A 42 -16.13 17.98 0.76
CA ALA A 42 -15.58 17.49 2.01
C ALA A 42 -15.38 15.95 2.03
N GLU A 43 -16.32 15.22 1.44
CA GLU A 43 -16.24 13.75 1.31
C GLU A 43 -15.13 13.37 0.33
N GLN A 44 -15.04 14.05 -0.80
CA GLN A 44 -13.96 13.85 -1.79
C GLN A 44 -12.57 14.12 -1.20
N SER A 45 -12.41 15.21 -0.44
CA SER A 45 -11.16 15.55 0.25
C SER A 45 -10.76 14.47 1.27
N SER A 46 -11.75 13.93 1.99
CA SER A 46 -11.51 12.86 2.98
C SER A 46 -11.06 11.55 2.31
N LEU A 47 -11.67 11.19 1.18
CA LEU A 47 -11.27 10.02 0.39
C LEU A 47 -9.87 10.18 -0.20
N LEU A 48 -9.54 11.37 -0.72
CA LEU A 48 -8.19 11.66 -1.23
C LEU A 48 -7.14 11.56 -0.12
N THR A 49 -7.42 12.16 1.04
CA THR A 49 -6.54 12.07 2.21
C THR A 49 -6.31 10.61 2.62
N ASN A 50 -7.35 9.78 2.56
CA ASN A 50 -7.23 8.35 2.86
C ASN A 50 -6.34 7.61 1.85
N VAL A 51 -6.49 7.90 0.56
CA VAL A 51 -5.61 7.36 -0.50
C VAL A 51 -4.15 7.76 -0.25
N GLU A 52 -3.89 9.03 0.03
CA GLU A 52 -2.53 9.53 0.32
C GLU A 52 -1.89 8.83 1.53
N GLN A 53 -2.68 8.59 2.59
CA GLN A 53 -2.21 7.85 3.77
C GLN A 53 -1.87 6.40 3.45
N GLN A 54 -2.68 5.72 2.64
CA GLN A 54 -2.39 4.35 2.22
C GLN A 54 -1.18 4.25 1.30
N GLU A 55 -0.98 5.22 0.40
CA GLU A 55 0.21 5.30 -0.44
C GLU A 55 1.48 5.50 0.40
N ALA A 56 1.44 6.35 1.43
CA ALA A 56 2.56 6.50 2.36
C ALA A 56 2.88 5.21 3.15
N LEU A 57 1.86 4.42 3.53
CA LEU A 57 2.06 3.12 4.16
C LEU A 57 2.64 2.08 3.19
N ILE A 58 2.22 2.12 1.92
CA ILE A 58 2.81 1.28 0.87
C ILE A 58 4.31 1.59 0.75
N ASP A 59 4.71 2.86 0.72
CA ASP A 59 6.11 3.27 0.60
C ASP A 59 6.98 2.78 1.77
N ASP A 60 6.46 2.80 3.01
CA ASP A 60 7.15 2.24 4.17
C ASP A 60 7.33 0.72 4.04
N LEU A 61 6.28 0.00 3.62
CA LEU A 61 6.39 -1.43 3.37
C LEU A 61 7.35 -1.77 2.23
N GLU A 62 7.39 -0.96 1.17
CA GLU A 62 8.37 -1.12 0.08
C GLU A 62 9.80 -0.92 0.60
N THR A 63 10.01 0.05 1.48
CA THR A 63 11.30 0.26 2.16
C THR A 63 11.69 -0.95 2.99
N ARG A 64 10.75 -1.50 3.77
CA ARG A 64 10.97 -2.73 4.54
C ARG A 64 11.27 -3.93 3.64
N ARG A 65 10.55 -4.09 2.52
CA ARG A 65 10.82 -5.12 1.49
C ARG A 65 12.26 -5.03 1.00
N GLN A 66 12.73 -3.84 0.66
CA GLN A 66 14.11 -3.64 0.20
C GLN A 66 15.13 -4.02 1.27
N GLN A 67 14.90 -3.66 2.54
CA GLN A 67 15.79 -4.04 3.64
C GLN A 67 15.86 -5.56 3.83
N ILE A 68 14.74 -6.27 3.69
CA ILE A 68 14.72 -7.75 3.78
C ILE A 68 15.49 -8.36 2.60
N LEU A 69 15.26 -7.87 1.37
CA LEU A 69 15.98 -8.33 0.18
C LEU A 69 17.49 -8.11 0.28
N GLN A 70 17.92 -6.97 0.83
CA GLN A 70 19.34 -6.70 1.08
C GLN A 70 19.96 -7.69 2.08
N ARG A 71 19.22 -8.05 3.13
CA ARG A 71 19.67 -9.04 4.12
C ARG A 71 19.75 -10.44 3.52
N LEU A 72 18.79 -10.82 2.67
CA LEU A 72 18.79 -12.11 1.95
C LEU A 72 19.94 -12.21 0.93
N GLY A 73 20.31 -11.11 0.27
CA GLY A 73 21.44 -11.09 -0.66
C GLY A 73 22.82 -10.99 0.01
N ALA A 74 22.86 -10.68 1.31
CA ALA A 74 24.08 -10.61 2.12
C ALA A 74 24.30 -11.86 2.99
N ALA A 75 23.30 -12.76 3.06
CA ALA A 75 23.37 -14.06 3.72
C ALA A 75 23.96 -15.12 2.78
#